data_AF-A0AAE0XZI6-F1
#
_entry.id   AF-A0AAE0XZI6-F1
#
_cell.length_a   1.000
_cell.length_b   1.000
_cell.length_c   1.000
_cell.angle_alpha   90.00
_cell.angle_beta   90.00
_cell.angle_gamma   90.00
#
_symmetry.space_group_name_H-M   'P 1'
#
loop_
_entity.id
_entity.type
_entity.pdbx_description
1 polymer ?
#
loop_
_entity_poly.entity_id
_entity_poly.type
_entity_poly.pdbx_seq_one_letter_code
_entity_poly.pdbx_strand_id
1 'polypeptide(L)'
;MDNMLPVCSSYYLTKKEKTYEDMFRHLINIYRERNLDLQFDAIHVDLESSVHVAIKAVFQDTQIKACCFHLTQAWYRQIQKVGLTADYKDKDSETGRWLKMFFAMPALQADEVENCFTEVLIAQAPTEEAAEKFADYILDNYITANSKFPPHIWANAGMGGSTTNACESFHRYFGDHFTRHSPNIFLFLEGLNAEQERTRLKIRSHSNPIKRKDQRQKEDKRREIIGMLRGGEITMEEFVKQMGFLMLPVAM
;
A
#
# COMPACT_ATOMS: atom_id res chain seq x y z
N MET A 1 -9.68 -7.47 -15.35
CA MET A 1 -9.01 -8.39 -14.42
C MET A 1 -7.73 -7.74 -13.96
N ASP A 2 -7.52 -7.66 -12.66
CA ASP A 2 -6.20 -7.38 -12.12
C ASP A 2 -5.22 -8.46 -12.60
N ASN A 3 -4.01 -8.07 -13.00
CA ASN A 3 -2.93 -8.98 -13.42
C ASN A 3 -2.35 -9.79 -12.24
N MET A 4 -3.07 -9.90 -11.13
CA MET A 4 -2.64 -10.62 -9.95
C MET A 4 -3.18 -12.05 -9.99
N LEU A 5 -2.25 -12.99 -10.02
CA LEU A 5 -2.49 -14.42 -9.90
C LEU A 5 -1.92 -14.87 -8.55
N PRO A 6 -2.73 -15.48 -7.67
CA PRO A 6 -2.19 -16.16 -6.50
C PRO A 6 -1.30 -17.32 -6.96
N VAL A 7 -0.03 -17.29 -6.56
CA VAL A 7 0.95 -18.32 -6.92
C VAL A 7 1.15 -19.33 -5.78
N CYS A 8 1.09 -18.85 -4.55
CA CYS A 8 1.26 -19.66 -3.34
C CYS A 8 0.40 -19.09 -2.21
N SER A 9 -0.14 -19.97 -1.38
CA SER A 9 -0.77 -19.64 -0.11
C SER A 9 -0.04 -20.36 1.01
N SER A 10 0.33 -19.65 2.06
CA SER A 10 1.05 -20.20 3.21
C SER A 10 0.41 -19.76 4.51
N TYR A 11 0.30 -20.68 5.47
CA TYR A 11 -0.42 -20.46 6.72
C TYR A 11 0.48 -20.74 7.91
N TYR A 12 0.54 -19.79 8.83
CA TYR A 12 1.41 -19.84 10.00
C TYR A 12 0.69 -19.36 11.24
N LEU A 13 1.11 -19.87 12.39
CA LEU A 13 0.59 -19.48 13.70
C LEU A 13 1.29 -18.24 14.28
N THR A 14 2.42 -17.82 13.70
CA THR A 14 3.24 -16.73 14.23
C THR A 14 3.67 -15.76 13.14
N LYS A 15 3.77 -14.49 13.52
CA LYS A 15 4.26 -13.39 12.69
C LYS A 15 5.69 -13.01 13.07
N LYS A 16 6.61 -13.96 12.95
CA LYS A 16 8.02 -13.79 13.33
C LYS A 16 8.89 -13.79 12.09
N GLU A 17 10.00 -13.07 12.14
CA GLU A 17 11.00 -13.03 11.07
C GLU A 17 11.37 -14.43 10.57
N LYS A 18 11.69 -15.34 11.49
CA LYS A 18 12.06 -16.72 11.14
C LYS A 18 10.96 -17.46 10.37
N THR A 19 9.69 -17.21 10.71
CA THR A 19 8.55 -17.80 10.00
C THR A 19 8.50 -17.36 8.54
N TYR A 20 8.71 -16.07 8.29
CA TYR A 20 8.75 -15.53 6.92
C TYR A 20 9.99 -16.01 6.16
N GLU A 21 11.15 -16.09 6.82
CA GLU A 21 12.38 -16.59 6.20
C GLU A 21 12.22 -18.04 5.74
N ASP A 22 11.69 -18.90 6.62
CA ASP A 22 11.45 -20.32 6.32
C ASP A 22 10.42 -20.47 5.20
N MET A 23 9.38 -19.63 5.16
CA MET A 23 8.40 -19.57 4.08
C MET A 23 9.05 -19.27 2.73
N PHE A 24 9.84 -18.20 2.63
CA PHE A 24 10.50 -17.82 1.38
C PHE A 24 11.52 -18.86 0.93
N ARG A 25 12.29 -19.45 1.86
CA ARG A 25 13.23 -20.54 1.54
C ARG A 25 12.51 -21.78 1.04
N HIS A 26 11.37 -22.13 1.62
CA HIS A 26 10.55 -23.23 1.15
C HIS A 26 10.01 -22.98 -0.27
N LEU A 27 9.54 -21.75 -0.54
CA LEU A 27 9.10 -21.36 -1.87
C LEU A 27 10.23 -21.47 -2.92
N ILE A 28 11.44 -21.04 -2.57
CA ILE A 28 12.62 -21.20 -3.44
C ILE A 28 12.90 -22.68 -3.73
N ASN A 29 12.81 -23.55 -2.72
CA ASN A 29 13.04 -24.99 -2.91
C ASN A 29 12.01 -25.62 -3.85
N ILE A 30 10.73 -25.25 -3.73
CA ILE A 30 9.65 -25.68 -4.64
C ILE A 30 9.99 -25.32 -6.11
N TYR A 31 10.52 -24.11 -6.33
CA TYR A 31 10.92 -23.67 -7.68
C TYR A 31 12.15 -24.43 -8.18
N ARG A 32 13.16 -24.61 -7.34
CA ARG A 32 14.37 -25.37 -7.66
C ARG A 32 14.09 -26.82 -8.03
N GLU A 33 13.19 -27.49 -7.31
CA GLU A 33 12.74 -28.86 -7.63
C GLU A 33 12.12 -28.98 -9.03
N ARG A 34 11.67 -27.86 -9.60
CA ARG A 34 11.10 -27.76 -10.96
C ARG A 34 12.10 -27.22 -11.99
N ASN A 35 13.39 -27.11 -11.62
CA ASN A 35 14.44 -26.47 -12.42
C ASN A 35 14.11 -25.02 -12.82
N LEU A 36 13.41 -24.30 -11.94
CA LEU A 36 13.12 -22.88 -12.09
C LEU A 36 13.92 -22.09 -11.06
N ASP A 37 14.39 -20.90 -11.45
CA ASP A 37 14.94 -19.94 -10.51
C ASP A 37 13.87 -18.90 -10.13
N LEU A 38 13.83 -18.54 -8.85
CA LEU A 38 12.86 -17.59 -8.32
C LEU A 38 13.60 -16.32 -7.90
N GLN A 39 13.48 -15.30 -8.75
CA GLN A 39 14.04 -13.97 -8.54
C GLN A 39 12.94 -12.92 -8.65
N PHE A 40 13.05 -11.85 -7.87
CA PHE A 40 12.12 -10.74 -7.88
C PHE A 40 12.88 -9.42 -8.02
N ASP A 41 12.49 -8.59 -9.00
CA ASP A 41 13.00 -7.21 -9.08
C ASP A 41 12.50 -6.37 -7.90
N ALA A 42 11.23 -6.58 -7.52
CA ALA A 42 10.61 -5.92 -6.38
C ALA A 42 9.57 -6.83 -5.70
N ILE A 43 9.50 -6.74 -4.36
CA ILE A 43 8.45 -7.36 -3.55
C ILE A 43 7.62 -6.27 -2.89
N HIS A 44 6.32 -6.29 -3.16
CA HIS A 44 5.34 -5.41 -2.52
C HIS A 44 4.78 -6.09 -1.28
N VAL A 45 4.94 -5.48 -0.11
CA VAL A 45 4.60 -6.10 1.18
C VAL A 45 3.96 -5.10 2.15
N ASP A 46 3.28 -5.60 3.18
CA ASP A 46 2.73 -4.76 4.25
C ASP A 46 3.83 -4.09 5.09
N LEU A 47 3.43 -3.18 5.97
CA LEU A 47 4.34 -2.46 6.87
C LEU A 47 4.61 -3.27 8.15
N GLU A 48 5.05 -4.52 7.99
CA GLU A 48 5.46 -5.39 9.10
C GLU A 48 6.99 -5.59 9.08
N SER A 49 7.69 -5.18 10.14
CA SER A 49 9.17 -5.18 10.13
C SER A 49 9.78 -6.58 9.97
N SER A 50 9.13 -7.61 10.53
CA SER A 50 9.55 -9.01 10.50
C SER A 50 9.71 -9.55 9.07
N VAL A 51 8.74 -9.27 8.18
CA VAL A 51 8.79 -9.74 6.79
C VAL A 51 9.80 -8.95 5.96
N HIS A 52 10.01 -7.66 6.26
CA HIS A 52 11.05 -6.86 5.59
C HIS A 52 12.45 -7.41 5.88
N VAL A 53 12.73 -7.75 7.14
CA VAL A 53 14.02 -8.37 7.52
C VAL A 53 14.18 -9.74 6.85
N ALA A 54 13.13 -10.57 6.86
CA ALA A 54 13.16 -11.87 6.21
C ALA A 54 13.39 -11.78 4.68
N ILE A 55 12.76 -10.82 4.00
CA ILE A 55 12.99 -10.60 2.56
C ILE A 55 14.46 -10.25 2.31
N LYS A 56 15.06 -9.32 3.07
CA LYS A 56 16.48 -8.96 2.90
C LYS A 56 17.42 -10.14 3.17
N ALA A 57 17.07 -11.01 4.12
CA ALA A 57 17.86 -12.20 4.45
C ALA A 57 17.81 -13.28 3.35
N VAL A 58 16.73 -13.35 2.58
CA VAL A 58 16.51 -14.39 1.55
C VAL A 58 16.77 -13.88 0.13
N PHE A 59 16.43 -12.64 -0.17
CA PHE A 59 16.53 -12.00 -1.49
C PHE A 59 17.34 -10.69 -1.38
N GLN A 60 18.66 -10.78 -1.53
CA GLN A 60 19.58 -9.66 -1.26
C GLN A 60 19.46 -8.51 -2.27
N ASP A 61 19.13 -8.81 -3.53
CA ASP A 61 19.07 -7.84 -4.64
C ASP A 61 17.65 -7.32 -4.92
N THR A 62 16.66 -7.76 -4.15
CA THR A 62 15.25 -7.40 -4.38
C THR A 62 14.87 -6.09 -3.72
N GLN A 63 14.20 -5.21 -4.46
CA GLN A 63 13.64 -3.99 -3.90
C GLN A 63 12.41 -4.28 -3.04
N ILE A 64 12.42 -3.85 -1.79
CA ILE A 64 11.21 -3.88 -0.94
C ILE A 64 10.40 -2.63 -1.21
N LYS A 65 9.12 -2.82 -1.55
CA LYS A 65 8.14 -1.76 -1.71
C LYS A 65 7.01 -1.94 -0.71
N ALA A 66 6.73 -0.94 0.10
CA ALA A 66 5.58 -1.00 0.99
C ALA A 66 4.29 -0.82 0.20
N CYS A 67 3.25 -1.52 0.64
CA CYS A 67 1.92 -1.38 0.08
C CYS A 67 1.31 -0.03 0.49
N CYS A 68 1.04 0.84 -0.51
CA CYS A 68 0.42 2.15 -0.30
C CYS A 68 -0.94 2.07 0.41
N PHE A 69 -1.69 0.97 0.22
CA PHE A 69 -2.94 0.73 0.96
C PHE A 69 -2.71 0.65 2.47
N HIS A 70 -1.80 -0.22 2.89
CA HIS A 70 -1.50 -0.41 4.31
C HIS A 70 -0.85 0.83 4.92
N LEU A 71 -0.05 1.58 4.14
CA LEU A 71 0.50 2.88 4.54
C LEU A 71 -0.61 3.90 4.85
N THR A 72 -1.48 4.15 3.88
CA THR A 72 -2.59 5.12 4.03
C THR A 72 -3.57 4.67 5.12
N GLN A 73 -3.78 3.36 5.28
CA GLN A 73 -4.57 2.82 6.37
C GLN A 73 -3.92 3.06 7.74
N ALA A 74 -2.60 2.90 7.86
CA ALA A 74 -1.88 3.19 9.11
C ALA A 74 -2.01 4.66 9.50
N TRP A 75 -1.88 5.58 8.52
CA TRP A 75 -2.08 7.01 8.74
C TRP A 75 -3.51 7.33 9.18
N TYR A 76 -4.51 6.75 8.53
CA TYR A 76 -5.91 6.95 8.94
C TYR A 76 -6.20 6.41 10.35
N ARG A 77 -5.63 5.25 10.73
CA ARG A 77 -5.75 4.74 12.11
C ARG A 77 -5.12 5.70 13.11
N GLN A 78 -4.03 6.37 12.75
CA GLN A 78 -3.45 7.40 13.62
C GLN A 78 -4.39 8.61 13.74
N ILE A 79 -4.97 9.09 12.64
CA ILE A 79 -6.01 10.16 12.67
C ILE A 79 -7.14 9.80 13.64
N GLN A 80 -7.61 8.54 13.60
CA GLN A 80 -8.62 8.06 14.53
C GLN A 80 -8.12 8.07 15.98
N LYS A 81 -6.91 7.58 16.22
CA LYS A 81 -6.31 7.49 17.55
C LYS A 81 -6.12 8.85 18.22
N VAL A 82 -5.78 9.89 17.45
CA VAL A 82 -5.60 11.25 17.96
C VAL A 82 -6.90 12.07 18.03
N GLY A 83 -8.03 11.49 17.60
CA GLY A 83 -9.35 12.13 17.70
C GLY A 83 -9.76 13.00 16.51
N LEU A 84 -8.97 13.07 15.43
CA LEU A 84 -9.20 13.95 14.27
C LEU A 84 -10.15 13.37 13.20
N THR A 85 -10.96 12.37 13.56
CA THR A 85 -11.85 11.71 12.59
C THR A 85 -12.96 12.62 12.07
N ALA A 86 -13.50 13.49 12.95
CA ALA A 86 -14.54 14.43 12.56
C ALA A 86 -14.00 15.44 11.54
N ASP A 87 -12.86 16.07 11.83
CA ASP A 87 -12.17 16.97 10.92
C ASP A 87 -11.83 16.32 9.59
N TYR A 88 -11.26 15.12 9.61
CA TYR A 88 -10.91 14.42 8.39
C TYR A 88 -12.13 14.18 7.48
N LYS A 89 -13.30 13.89 8.05
CA LYS A 89 -14.53 13.63 7.30
C LYS A 89 -15.24 14.92 6.86
N ASP A 90 -15.05 16.00 7.58
CA ASP A 90 -15.57 17.30 7.21
C ASP A 90 -14.85 17.83 5.95
N LYS A 91 -15.64 18.32 5.00
CA LYS A 91 -15.14 18.92 3.75
C LYS A 91 -14.67 20.35 3.98
N ASP A 92 -15.24 21.02 4.97
CA ASP A 92 -15.01 22.42 5.24
C ASP A 92 -13.93 22.64 6.32
N SER A 93 -13.58 21.61 7.09
CA SER A 93 -12.48 21.63 8.08
C SER A 93 -11.11 21.89 7.44
N GLU A 94 -10.41 22.90 7.96
CA GLU A 94 -9.02 23.23 7.60
C GLU A 94 -8.06 22.11 8.01
N THR A 95 -8.17 21.63 9.25
CA THR A 95 -7.45 20.45 9.75
C THR A 95 -7.74 19.23 8.86
N GLY A 96 -9.00 19.07 8.45
CA GLY A 96 -9.41 18.03 7.52
C GLY A 96 -8.76 18.12 6.15
N ARG A 97 -8.52 19.33 5.61
CA ARG A 97 -7.79 19.54 4.36
C ARG A 97 -6.31 19.26 4.53
N TRP A 98 -5.71 19.75 5.61
CA TRP A 98 -4.31 19.51 5.97
C TRP A 98 -4.00 18.02 6.09
N LEU A 99 -4.81 17.24 6.81
CA LEU A 99 -4.65 15.78 6.94
C LEU A 99 -4.66 15.06 5.58
N LYS A 100 -5.50 15.50 4.64
CA LYS A 100 -5.61 14.89 3.30
C LYS A 100 -4.36 15.12 2.45
N MET A 101 -3.60 16.19 2.70
CA MET A 101 -2.35 16.47 1.96
C MET A 101 -1.29 15.39 2.20
N PHE A 102 -1.24 14.77 3.39
CA PHE A 102 -0.32 13.67 3.69
C PHE A 102 -0.50 12.49 2.73
N PHE A 103 -1.74 12.22 2.31
CA PHE A 103 -2.07 11.11 1.41
C PHE A 103 -1.54 11.32 -0.01
N ALA A 104 -1.04 12.50 -0.36
CA ALA A 104 -0.33 12.76 -1.61
C ALA A 104 1.13 12.28 -1.60
N MET A 105 1.78 12.24 -0.43
CA MET A 105 3.21 11.92 -0.32
C MET A 105 3.64 10.59 -0.97
N PRO A 106 2.83 9.50 -0.96
CA PRO A 106 3.22 8.26 -1.63
C PRO A 106 3.45 8.40 -3.14
N ALA A 107 2.94 9.47 -3.77
CA ALA A 107 3.16 9.78 -5.18
C ALA A 107 4.38 10.68 -5.44
N LEU A 108 5.19 10.99 -4.42
CA LEU A 108 6.45 11.72 -4.54
C LEU A 108 7.64 10.79 -4.81
N GLN A 109 8.76 11.38 -5.22
CA GLN A 109 10.05 10.69 -5.15
C GLN A 109 10.53 10.66 -3.69
N ALA A 110 11.33 9.66 -3.34
CA ALA A 110 11.71 9.42 -1.95
C ALA A 110 12.53 10.57 -1.34
N ASP A 111 13.34 11.25 -2.15
CA ASP A 111 14.14 12.42 -1.81
C ASP A 111 13.32 13.71 -1.66
N GLU A 112 12.12 13.77 -2.23
CA GLU A 112 11.22 14.92 -2.10
C GLU A 112 10.35 14.89 -0.84
N VAL A 113 10.21 13.70 -0.23
CA VAL A 113 9.28 13.48 0.89
C VAL A 113 9.61 14.34 2.11
N GLU A 114 10.88 14.39 2.50
CA GLU A 114 11.30 15.14 3.69
C GLU A 114 11.04 16.65 3.51
N ASN A 115 11.44 17.20 2.36
CA ASN A 115 11.19 18.59 2.02
C ASN A 115 9.68 18.91 1.91
N CYS A 116 8.88 18.01 1.33
CA CYS A 116 7.43 18.16 1.31
C CYS A 116 6.85 18.17 2.73
N PHE A 117 7.35 17.31 3.62
CA PHE A 117 6.88 17.26 4.99
C PHE A 117 7.22 18.55 5.74
N THR A 118 8.48 18.99 5.73
CA THR A 118 8.91 20.17 6.50
C THR A 118 8.39 21.48 5.93
N GLU A 119 8.58 21.72 4.63
CA GLU A 119 8.34 23.04 4.03
C GLU A 119 6.87 23.26 3.65
N VAL A 120 6.11 22.18 3.42
CA VAL A 120 4.71 22.30 2.96
C VAL A 120 3.73 21.85 4.02
N LEU A 121 3.89 20.63 4.58
CA LEU A 121 2.92 20.08 5.52
C LEU A 121 3.02 20.72 6.91
N ILE A 122 4.22 20.84 7.47
CA ILE A 122 4.41 21.43 8.81
C ILE A 122 4.16 22.93 8.81
N ALA A 123 4.55 23.64 7.73
CA ALA A 123 4.25 25.08 7.60
C ALA A 123 2.74 25.42 7.63
N GLN A 124 1.89 24.45 7.28
CA GLN A 124 0.42 24.57 7.29
C GLN A 124 -0.24 23.80 8.45
N ALA A 125 0.55 23.32 9.43
CA ALA A 125 0.02 22.52 10.52
C ALA A 125 -0.92 23.35 11.43
N PRO A 126 -2.12 22.82 11.75
CA PRO A 126 -2.97 23.41 12.79
C PRO A 126 -2.24 23.44 14.14
N THR A 127 -2.59 24.41 14.99
CA THR A 127 -1.98 24.58 16.32
C THR A 127 -2.54 23.61 17.38
N GLU A 128 -3.44 22.72 16.99
CA GLU A 128 -4.09 21.77 17.89
C GLU A 128 -3.13 20.64 18.29
N GLU A 129 -3.11 20.27 19.57
CA GLU A 129 -2.26 19.19 20.10
C GLU A 129 -2.47 17.85 19.36
N ALA A 130 -3.70 17.60 18.88
CA ALA A 130 -4.00 16.39 18.11
C ALA A 130 -3.31 16.38 16.73
N ALA A 131 -3.16 17.54 16.09
CA ALA A 131 -2.44 17.68 14.82
C ALA A 131 -0.94 17.47 15.02
N GLU A 132 -0.37 18.05 16.08
CA GLU A 132 1.03 17.84 16.47
C GLU A 132 1.33 16.34 16.69
N LYS A 133 0.51 15.65 17.51
CA LYS A 133 0.64 14.20 17.74
C LYS A 133 0.53 13.35 16.48
N PHE A 134 -0.23 13.81 15.49
CA PHE A 134 -0.29 13.15 14.19
C PHE A 134 0.99 13.38 13.39
N ALA A 135 1.48 14.63 13.31
CA ALA A 135 2.70 14.99 12.61
C ALA A 135 3.93 14.27 13.19
N ASP A 136 4.07 14.24 14.51
CA ASP A 136 5.16 13.53 15.20
C ASP A 136 5.17 12.04 14.88
N TYR A 137 3.99 11.41 14.92
CA TYR A 137 3.85 10.01 14.52
C TYR A 137 4.32 9.78 13.09
N ILE A 138 3.97 10.68 12.16
CA ILE A 138 4.40 10.57 10.77
C ILE A 138 5.92 10.71 10.64
N LEU A 139 6.50 11.71 11.30
CA LEU A 139 7.94 11.99 11.32
C LEU A 139 8.74 10.78 11.83
N ASP A 140 8.38 10.27 13.01
CA ASP A 140 9.07 9.17 13.68
C ASP A 140 9.06 7.88 12.86
N ASN A 141 7.97 7.63 12.13
CA ASN A 141 7.74 6.35 11.47
C ASN A 141 8.05 6.33 9.98
N TYR A 142 7.98 7.47 9.27
CA TYR A 142 7.97 7.46 7.79
C TYR A 142 8.87 8.46 7.06
N ILE A 143 9.28 9.58 7.67
CA ILE A 143 9.83 10.70 6.92
C ILE A 143 11.35 10.63 6.72
N THR A 144 12.10 10.34 7.78
CA THR A 144 13.57 10.38 7.73
C THR A 144 14.15 9.06 7.24
N ALA A 145 15.42 9.08 6.83
CA ALA A 145 16.15 7.87 6.47
C ALA A 145 16.26 6.84 7.62
N ASN A 146 16.18 7.29 8.87
CA ASN A 146 16.28 6.47 10.08
C ASN A 146 14.92 6.04 10.64
N SER A 147 13.82 6.48 10.03
CA SER A 147 12.48 6.12 10.45
C SER A 147 12.24 4.62 10.28
N LYS A 148 11.25 4.06 11.00
CA LYS A 148 10.92 2.63 10.94
C LYS A 148 10.65 2.13 9.51
N PHE A 149 10.01 2.97 8.70
CA PHE A 149 9.75 2.72 7.28
C PHE A 149 10.13 3.96 6.46
N PRO A 150 11.40 4.09 6.05
CA PRO A 150 11.89 5.28 5.35
C PRO A 150 11.28 5.45 3.94
N PRO A 151 11.29 6.67 3.37
CA PRO A 151 10.61 7.00 2.12
C PRO A 151 10.95 6.09 0.93
N HIS A 152 12.20 5.64 0.78
CA HIS A 152 12.61 4.79 -0.34
C HIS A 152 11.87 3.44 -0.41
N ILE A 153 11.27 3.00 0.71
CA ILE A 153 10.47 1.79 0.78
C ILE A 153 9.05 2.06 0.27
N TRP A 154 8.46 3.22 0.54
CA TRP A 154 7.02 3.43 0.35
C TRP A 154 6.64 4.52 -0.67
N ALA A 155 7.50 5.51 -0.90
CA ALA A 155 7.28 6.55 -1.88
C ALA A 155 7.56 6.02 -3.29
N ASN A 156 6.61 6.25 -4.20
CA ASN A 156 6.71 5.79 -5.58
C ASN A 156 6.03 6.77 -6.53
N ALA A 157 6.81 7.74 -7.03
CA ALA A 157 6.40 8.68 -8.07
C ALA A 157 5.88 8.00 -9.36
N GLY A 158 6.25 6.73 -9.59
CA GLY A 158 5.81 5.98 -10.75
C GLY A 158 4.38 5.48 -10.66
N MET A 159 3.79 5.33 -9.45
CA MET A 159 2.43 4.84 -9.13
C MET A 159 1.72 4.13 -10.31
N GLY A 160 2.43 3.14 -10.85
CA GLY A 160 2.05 2.41 -12.04
C GLY A 160 1.07 1.34 -11.61
N GLY A 161 -0.20 1.53 -11.94
CA GLY A 161 -1.22 0.49 -11.93
C GLY A 161 -1.28 -0.41 -10.68
N SER A 162 -2.18 -0.06 -9.76
CA SER A 162 -3.15 -1.02 -9.20
C SER A 162 -2.66 -2.29 -8.45
N THR A 163 -1.59 -2.26 -7.65
CA THR A 163 -1.37 -3.38 -6.70
C THR A 163 -2.40 -3.37 -5.57
N THR A 164 -2.79 -2.18 -5.08
CA THR A 164 -3.83 -2.01 -4.05
C THR A 164 -5.17 -2.60 -4.49
N ASN A 165 -5.65 -2.26 -5.69
CA ASN A 165 -6.97 -2.73 -6.16
C ASN A 165 -6.99 -4.25 -6.35
N ALA A 166 -5.88 -4.83 -6.80
CA ALA A 166 -5.75 -6.27 -6.96
C ALA A 166 -5.76 -7.01 -5.62
N CYS A 167 -4.96 -6.53 -4.65
CA CYS A 167 -4.95 -7.08 -3.30
C CYS A 167 -6.32 -6.90 -2.61
N GLU A 168 -6.94 -5.72 -2.70
CA GLU A 168 -8.28 -5.46 -2.16
C GLU A 168 -9.34 -6.34 -2.81
N SER A 169 -9.31 -6.48 -4.14
CA SER A 169 -10.26 -7.32 -4.88
C SER A 169 -10.10 -8.79 -4.47
N PHE A 170 -8.87 -9.25 -4.24
CA PHE A 170 -8.61 -10.58 -3.72
C PHE A 170 -9.13 -10.73 -2.29
N HIS A 171 -8.76 -9.84 -1.37
CA HIS A 171 -9.19 -9.92 0.02
C HIS A 171 -10.72 -9.87 0.16
N ARG A 172 -11.40 -9.03 -0.63
CA ARG A 172 -12.86 -8.96 -0.65
C ARG A 172 -13.46 -10.27 -1.16
N TYR A 173 -13.05 -10.72 -2.35
CA TYR A 173 -13.54 -11.96 -2.93
C TYR A 173 -13.31 -13.17 -2.01
N PHE A 174 -12.11 -13.29 -1.45
CA PHE A 174 -11.75 -14.38 -0.54
C PHE A 174 -12.53 -14.27 0.78
N GLY A 175 -12.68 -13.06 1.32
CA GLY A 175 -13.49 -12.78 2.51
C GLY A 175 -14.96 -13.13 2.33
N ASP A 176 -15.54 -12.88 1.15
CA ASP A 176 -16.94 -13.17 0.83
C ASP A 176 -17.28 -14.68 0.88
N HIS A 177 -16.27 -15.57 0.81
CA HIS A 177 -16.48 -17.01 1.03
C HIS A 177 -16.73 -17.36 2.50
N PHE A 178 -16.38 -16.46 3.43
CA PHE A 178 -16.52 -16.68 4.86
C PHE A 178 -17.64 -15.81 5.43
N THR A 179 -18.79 -16.44 5.67
CA THR A 179 -19.94 -15.78 6.33
C THR A 179 -19.75 -15.61 7.84
N ARG A 180 -18.69 -16.21 8.41
CA ARG A 180 -18.35 -16.17 9.84
C ARG A 180 -16.94 -15.63 10.01
N HIS A 181 -16.74 -14.80 11.03
CA HIS A 181 -15.44 -14.24 11.40
C HIS A 181 -14.36 -15.31 11.70
N SER A 182 -14.78 -16.48 12.20
CA SER A 182 -13.89 -17.62 12.47
C SER A 182 -14.45 -18.89 11.80
N PRO A 183 -14.19 -19.08 10.50
CA PRO A 183 -14.63 -20.27 9.79
C PRO A 183 -13.93 -21.51 10.35
N ASN A 184 -14.63 -22.65 10.38
CA ASN A 184 -13.97 -23.92 10.69
C ASN A 184 -13.05 -24.33 9.53
N ILE A 185 -12.17 -25.31 9.77
CA ILE A 185 -11.19 -25.74 8.77
C ILE A 185 -11.81 -26.23 7.46
N PHE A 186 -13.01 -26.80 7.48
CA PHE A 186 -13.68 -27.28 6.27
C PHE A 186 -14.15 -26.11 5.39
N LEU A 187 -14.83 -25.12 5.99
CA LEU A 187 -15.23 -23.89 5.29
C LEU A 187 -14.00 -23.16 4.74
N PHE A 188 -12.92 -23.16 5.52
CA PHE A 188 -11.64 -22.59 5.09
C PHE A 188 -11.09 -23.28 3.83
N LEU A 189 -11.05 -24.62 3.81
CA LEU A 189 -10.60 -25.40 2.67
C LEU A 189 -11.50 -25.23 1.44
N GLU A 190 -12.81 -25.08 1.62
CA GLU A 190 -13.74 -24.76 0.54
C GLU A 190 -13.39 -23.42 -0.12
N GLY A 191 -13.12 -22.39 0.69
CA GLY A 191 -12.66 -21.09 0.18
C GLY A 191 -11.35 -21.18 -0.61
N LEU A 192 -10.41 -22.01 -0.18
CA LEU A 192 -9.15 -22.24 -0.91
C LEU A 192 -9.37 -22.94 -2.25
N ASN A 193 -10.23 -23.97 -2.28
CA ASN A 193 -10.58 -24.65 -3.52
C ASN A 193 -11.26 -23.70 -4.51
N ALA A 194 -12.17 -22.85 -4.04
CA ALA A 194 -12.84 -21.86 -4.87
C ALA A 194 -11.86 -20.86 -5.50
N GLU A 195 -10.91 -20.32 -4.73
CA GLU A 195 -9.90 -19.40 -5.27
C GLU A 195 -8.92 -20.09 -6.23
N GLN A 196 -8.59 -21.37 -5.98
CA GLN A 196 -7.78 -22.16 -6.90
C GLN A 196 -8.48 -22.34 -8.25
N GLU A 197 -9.77 -22.69 -8.26
CA GLU A 197 -10.55 -22.84 -9.50
C GLU A 197 -10.68 -21.51 -10.24
N ARG A 198 -10.94 -20.41 -9.53
CA ARG A 198 -10.95 -19.07 -10.13
C ARG A 198 -9.62 -18.71 -10.77
N THR A 199 -8.51 -19.02 -10.11
CA THR A 199 -7.16 -18.76 -10.64
C THR A 199 -6.89 -19.59 -11.90
N ARG A 200 -7.28 -20.86 -11.92
CA ARG A 200 -7.18 -21.72 -13.11
C ARG A 200 -8.00 -21.18 -14.28
N LEU A 201 -9.22 -20.71 -14.02
CA LEU A 201 -10.05 -20.09 -15.04
C LEU A 201 -9.39 -18.83 -15.62
N LYS A 202 -8.82 -17.97 -14.78
CA LYS A 202 -8.09 -16.77 -15.22
C LYS A 202 -6.89 -17.11 -16.11
N ILE A 203 -6.08 -18.09 -15.72
CA ILE A 203 -4.91 -18.54 -16.50
C ILE A 203 -5.36 -19.05 -17.90
N ARG A 204 -6.46 -19.79 -17.95
CA ARG A 204 -7.02 -20.32 -19.21
C ARG A 204 -7.63 -19.22 -20.09
N SER A 205 -8.27 -18.22 -19.49
CA SER A 205 -8.85 -17.08 -20.19
C SER A 205 -7.80 -15.98 -20.43
N HIS A 206 -6.88 -16.18 -21.39
CA HIS A 206 -6.01 -15.10 -21.88
C HIS A 206 -6.84 -14.01 -22.54
N SER A 207 -7.35 -13.06 -21.76
CA SER A 207 -8.12 -11.91 -22.24
C SER A 207 -7.54 -10.63 -21.64
N ASN A 208 -7.26 -9.65 -22.49
CA ASN A 208 -6.81 -8.33 -22.05
C ASN A 208 -7.88 -7.70 -21.16
N PRO A 209 -7.53 -7.27 -19.94
CA PRO A 209 -8.51 -6.73 -19.02
C PRO A 209 -9.04 -5.38 -19.48
N ILE A 210 -10.36 -5.26 -19.65
CA ILE A 210 -11.03 -3.97 -19.79
C ILE A 210 -11.13 -3.34 -18.39
N LYS A 211 -10.36 -2.27 -18.13
CA LYS A 211 -10.52 -1.45 -16.93
C LYS A 211 -11.89 -0.74 -16.97
N ARG A 212 -12.58 -0.64 -15.84
CA ARG A 212 -13.80 0.18 -15.72
C ARG A 212 -13.44 1.65 -16.01
N LYS A 213 -14.30 2.34 -16.76
CA LYS A 213 -14.06 3.72 -17.26
C LYS A 213 -13.64 4.69 -16.16
N ASP A 214 -14.31 4.65 -15.00
CA ASP A 214 -14.05 5.57 -13.88
C ASP A 214 -12.68 5.39 -13.22
N GLN A 215 -12.20 4.14 -13.12
CA GLN A 215 -10.88 3.86 -12.56
C GLN A 215 -9.77 4.39 -13.46
N ARG A 216 -9.95 4.24 -14.79
CA ARG A 216 -9.03 4.77 -15.78
C ARG A 216 -8.92 6.29 -15.69
N GLN A 217 -10.06 6.99 -15.56
CA GLN A 217 -10.07 8.45 -15.39
C GLN A 217 -9.33 8.92 -14.14
N LYS A 218 -9.50 8.22 -13.00
CA LYS A 218 -8.79 8.55 -11.76
C LYS A 218 -7.28 8.32 -11.89
N GLU A 219 -6.86 7.23 -12.55
CA GLU A 219 -5.45 6.96 -12.84
C GLU A 219 -4.85 7.98 -13.82
N ASP A 220 -5.59 8.36 -14.86
CA ASP A 220 -5.18 9.37 -15.84
C ASP A 220 -4.97 10.73 -15.15
N LYS A 221 -5.92 11.16 -14.32
CA LYS A 221 -5.80 12.42 -13.56
C LYS A 221 -4.63 12.43 -12.57
N ARG A 222 -4.36 11.28 -11.91
CA ARG A 222 -3.17 11.16 -11.05
C ARG A 222 -1.88 11.33 -11.86
N ARG A 223 -1.79 10.69 -13.03
CA ARG A 223 -0.62 10.80 -13.91
C ARG A 223 -0.42 12.22 -14.44
N GLU A 224 -1.51 12.90 -14.79
CA GLU A 224 -1.49 14.31 -15.19
C GLU A 224 -0.89 15.19 -14.10
N ILE A 225 -1.41 15.12 -12.87
CA ILE A 225 -0.93 15.94 -11.74
C ILE A 225 0.55 15.64 -11.41
N ILE A 226 0.96 14.37 -11.46
CA ILE A 226 2.39 14.01 -11.31
C ILE A 226 3.21 14.65 -12.43
N GLY A 227 2.73 14.57 -13.68
CA GLY A 227 3.37 15.21 -14.83
C GLY A 227 3.56 16.71 -14.65
N MET A 228 2.52 17.42 -14.19
CA MET A 228 2.57 18.86 -13.92
C MET A 228 3.62 19.22 -12.86
N LEU A 229 3.73 18.44 -11.77
CA LEU A 229 4.77 18.64 -10.76
C LEU A 229 6.16 18.43 -11.36
N ARG A 230 6.35 17.37 -12.16
CA ARG A 230 7.65 17.07 -12.80
C ARG A 230 8.03 18.08 -13.87
N GLY A 231 7.04 18.69 -14.53
CA GLY A 231 7.21 19.76 -15.50
C GLY A 231 7.44 21.15 -14.87
N GLY A 232 7.29 21.28 -13.55
CA GLY A 232 7.36 22.56 -12.84
C GLY A 232 6.16 23.48 -13.09
N GLU A 233 5.05 22.94 -13.60
CA GLU A 233 3.81 23.69 -13.86
C GLU A 233 3.03 23.99 -12.58
N ILE A 234 3.20 23.14 -11.57
CA ILE A 234 2.63 23.32 -10.24
C ILE A 234 3.71 23.17 -9.17
N THR A 235 3.53 23.88 -8.07
CA THR A 235 4.34 23.79 -6.86
C THR A 235 4.06 22.50 -6.09
N MET A 236 4.96 22.13 -5.18
CA MET A 236 4.73 21.01 -4.24
C MET A 236 3.46 21.20 -3.40
N GLU A 237 3.16 22.45 -3.01
CA GLU A 237 1.96 22.80 -2.25
C GLU A 237 0.68 22.55 -3.07
N GLU A 238 0.64 23.03 -4.31
CA GLU A 238 -0.47 22.78 -5.22
C GLU A 238 -0.62 21.29 -5.51
N PHE A 239 0.49 20.57 -5.67
CA PHE A 239 0.49 19.12 -5.87
C PHE A 239 -0.19 18.38 -4.71
N VAL A 240 0.23 18.61 -3.45
CA VAL A 240 -0.35 17.87 -2.31
C VAL A 240 -1.82 18.22 -2.08
N LYS A 241 -2.22 19.46 -2.36
CA LYS A 241 -3.62 19.91 -2.30
C LYS A 241 -4.48 19.21 -3.36
N GLN A 242 -3.97 19.02 -4.58
CA GLN A 242 -4.72 18.35 -5.66
C GLN A 242 -4.70 16.82 -5.54
N MET A 243 -3.53 16.24 -5.27
CA MET A 243 -3.31 14.79 -5.24
C MET A 243 -3.91 14.13 -3.99
N GLY A 244 -3.93 14.82 -2.84
CA GLY A 244 -4.41 14.28 -1.56
C GLY A 244 -5.81 13.68 -1.67
N PHE A 245 -6.75 14.39 -2.31
CA PHE A 245 -8.13 13.91 -2.53
C PHE A 245 -8.21 12.70 -3.47
N LEU A 246 -7.28 12.58 -4.42
CA LEU A 246 -7.24 11.44 -5.34
C LEU A 246 -6.64 10.20 -4.68
N MET A 247 -5.84 10.35 -3.63
CA MET A 247 -5.12 9.27 -2.97
C MET A 247 -5.78 8.74 -1.71
N LEU A 248 -6.91 9.32 -1.30
CA LEU A 248 -7.65 8.83 -0.14
C LEU A 248 -8.06 7.36 -0.33
N PRO A 249 -7.94 6.52 0.71
CA PRO A 249 -8.40 5.14 0.67
C PRO A 249 -9.90 5.10 0.35
N VAL A 250 -10.30 4.15 -0.50
CA VAL A 250 -11.72 3.95 -0.82
C VAL A 250 -12.41 3.41 0.43
N ALA A 251 -13.30 4.22 1.01
CA ALA A 251 -14.24 3.91 2.10
C ALA A 251 -13.81 2.76 3.04
N MET A 252 -13.20 3.13 4.17
CA MET A 252 -13.14 2.29 5.38
C MET A 252 -14.25 2.71 6.35
#